data_AF-A0A010QAS5-F1
#
_entry.id   AF-A0A010QAS5-F1
#
_cell.length_a   1.000
_cell.length_b   1.000
_cell.length_c   1.000
_cell.angle_alpha   90.00
_cell.angle_beta   90.00
_cell.angle_gamma   90.00
#
_symmetry.space_group_name_H-M   'P 1'
#
loop_
_entity.id
_entity.type
_entity.pdbx_description
1 polymer ?
#
loop_
_entity_poly.entity_id
_entity_poly.type
_entity_poly.pdbx_seq_one_letter_code
_entity_poly.pdbx_strand_id
1 'polypeptide(L)'
;MPGFRDIEAASRRHRRASTPGSRGQEMPQPASSLTLRSTVVGIIVGFLICLSNTYFGLRTGFLAIMSLPSTILGFAFFKMVQDHLAFPFTPQEHATMVVIASSLGLMPFTIGSVGILPAMEFLTNESENGPFRLDWSQLCVWSIGVSILGVAVTLPLRKRFLVQEPLPFPFGTSSAAMIGSLHRDADIADRILRAQNDLDSINDKQKPSIVEESVDTDDSLVQHGWSQNNKLILITFLFAALYSLTAYFIPQIRTINIFGNYLAREWLFSLSTSPGYISIGLIVPPVTTLWIVVGCLIGWGILSPLSKFNGWAPGSVSDWETGSRGWIMWIAVALILGDTAITLSTMLLRSFNAFAMPNLLSLTTYLKGYHQSDNEEGTQPLIRSSSRSEVLPLVGSLHYRDDKLTTKVYLIWILAGLLLCFASMAVLFGLAVAGVVEASVWQAAEMMDEFKMGHLVNAPPMSLFYGQLIGSLVGSAVSMLVYRLYTNILGFPSKDFPMPSAHILISTARLVYGRGMPPGLLKFGIVASVLGGMFKILKGSKRLSRWSPWIPSSVALAAV
;
A
#
# COMPACT_ATOMS: atom_id res chain seq x y z
N MET A 1 5.88 -52.27 41.11
CA MET A 1 5.96 -51.21 40.08
C MET A 1 4.95 -51.47 38.95
N PRO A 2 3.72 -50.95 39.07
CA PRO A 2 2.81 -50.79 37.94
C PRO A 2 2.56 -49.28 37.71
N GLY A 3 2.91 -48.75 36.54
CA GLY A 3 2.72 -47.31 36.29
C GLY A 3 3.03 -46.83 34.89
N PHE A 4 3.78 -47.61 34.10
CA PHE A 4 4.13 -47.21 32.73
C PHE A 4 3.17 -47.74 31.65
N ARG A 5 2.43 -48.83 31.91
CA ARG A 5 1.50 -49.42 30.91
C ARG A 5 0.15 -48.69 30.82
N ASP A 6 -0.30 -48.07 31.91
CA ASP A 6 -1.59 -47.38 31.93
C ASP A 6 -1.54 -45.99 31.26
N ILE A 7 -0.38 -45.34 31.27
CA ILE A 7 -0.17 -44.04 30.60
C ILE A 7 -0.14 -44.22 29.07
N GLU A 8 0.47 -45.31 28.57
CA GLU A 8 0.44 -45.65 27.15
C GLU A 8 -0.96 -46.09 26.68
N ALA A 9 -1.74 -46.78 27.52
CA ALA A 9 -3.10 -47.18 27.21
C ALA A 9 -4.08 -45.98 27.18
N ALA A 10 -3.90 -45.00 28.07
CA ALA A 10 -4.65 -43.75 28.07
C ALA A 10 -4.30 -42.87 26.85
N SER A 11 -3.01 -42.77 26.49
CA SER A 11 -2.52 -42.09 25.28
C SER A 11 -3.06 -42.71 23.99
N ARG A 12 -3.14 -44.05 23.90
CA ARG A 12 -3.71 -44.76 22.75
C ARG A 12 -5.23 -44.65 22.66
N ARG A 13 -5.95 -44.52 23.78
CA ARG A 13 -7.41 -44.26 23.77
C ARG A 13 -7.74 -42.82 23.36
N HIS A 14 -6.91 -41.83 23.74
CA HIS A 14 -7.06 -40.47 23.22
C HIS A 14 -6.69 -40.33 21.73
N ARG A 15 -5.70 -41.08 21.23
CA ARG A 15 -5.37 -41.11 19.78
C ARG A 15 -6.39 -41.85 18.91
N ARG A 16 -7.15 -42.80 19.45
CA ARG A 16 -8.22 -43.51 18.69
C ARG A 16 -9.56 -42.78 18.70
N ALA A 17 -9.76 -41.80 19.59
CA ALA A 17 -10.97 -40.98 19.60
C ALA A 17 -10.90 -39.76 18.64
N SER A 18 -9.74 -39.49 18.04
CA SER A 18 -9.49 -38.31 17.20
C SER A 18 -9.26 -38.61 15.71
N THR A 19 -9.65 -39.79 15.22
CA THR A 19 -9.72 -40.07 13.78
C THR A 19 -11.17 -40.04 13.30
N PRO A 20 -11.75 -38.87 12.99
CA PRO A 20 -12.95 -38.86 12.16
C PRO A 20 -12.53 -39.36 10.77
N GLY A 21 -13.14 -40.47 10.37
CA GLY A 21 -12.92 -41.06 9.06
C GLY A 21 -13.12 -40.03 7.95
N SER A 22 -12.26 -40.12 6.94
CA SER A 22 -12.32 -39.41 5.67
C SER A 22 -13.59 -39.78 4.88
N ARG A 23 -14.75 -39.32 5.33
CA ARG A 23 -15.82 -38.90 4.43
C ARG A 23 -15.61 -37.41 4.23
N GLY A 24 -15.50 -36.98 2.97
CA GLY A 24 -15.47 -35.57 2.61
C GLY A 24 -16.69 -34.87 3.20
N GLN A 25 -16.51 -34.29 4.37
CA GLN A 25 -17.41 -33.31 4.94
C GLN A 25 -17.00 -32.04 4.21
N GLU A 26 -17.70 -31.73 3.12
CA GLU A 26 -17.67 -30.39 2.55
C GLU A 26 -17.87 -29.42 3.72
N MET A 27 -16.85 -28.59 3.99
CA MET A 27 -17.02 -27.51 4.95
C MET A 27 -18.30 -26.77 4.56
N PRO A 28 -19.28 -26.59 5.47
CA PRO A 28 -20.44 -25.78 5.16
C PRO A 28 -19.90 -24.42 4.71
N GLN A 29 -20.10 -24.07 3.45
CA GLN A 29 -19.72 -22.74 2.99
C GLN A 29 -20.46 -21.76 3.90
N PRO A 30 -19.76 -20.84 4.59
CA PRO A 30 -20.44 -19.94 5.49
C PRO A 30 -21.48 -19.17 4.70
N ALA A 31 -22.71 -19.18 5.21
CA ALA A 31 -23.75 -18.25 4.79
C ALA A 31 -23.11 -16.85 4.67
N SER A 32 -23.34 -16.19 3.53
CA SER A 32 -22.84 -14.84 3.19
C SER A 32 -22.40 -14.02 4.41
N SER A 33 -21.11 -13.75 4.55
CA SER A 33 -20.61 -12.84 5.61
C SER A 33 -20.99 -11.38 5.36
N LEU A 34 -21.51 -11.08 4.16
CA LEU A 34 -22.11 -9.81 3.82
C LEU A 34 -23.55 -9.80 4.34
N THR A 35 -23.76 -9.11 5.46
CA THR A 35 -25.09 -8.92 6.05
C THR A 35 -25.54 -7.48 5.87
N LEU A 36 -26.85 -7.24 5.95
CA LEU A 36 -27.38 -5.88 5.88
C LEU A 36 -26.88 -5.02 7.06
N ARG A 37 -26.84 -5.60 8.27
CA ARG A 37 -26.40 -4.87 9.48
C ARG A 37 -24.94 -4.48 9.40
N SER A 38 -24.06 -5.38 8.94
CA SER A 38 -22.64 -5.09 8.75
C SER A 38 -22.43 -4.01 7.69
N THR A 39 -23.23 -4.04 6.62
CA THR A 39 -23.21 -3.04 5.55
C THR A 39 -23.60 -1.66 6.04
N VAL A 40 -24.72 -1.54 6.77
CA VAL A 40 -25.20 -0.26 7.30
C VAL A 40 -24.20 0.35 8.27
N VAL A 41 -23.69 -0.44 9.22
CA VAL A 41 -22.68 0.04 10.19
C VAL A 41 -21.39 0.41 9.48
N GLY A 42 -20.96 -0.40 8.50
CA GLY A 42 -19.78 -0.12 7.69
C GLY A 42 -19.89 1.21 6.94
N ILE A 43 -21.07 1.51 6.36
CA ILE A 43 -21.33 2.80 5.70
C ILE A 43 -21.26 3.97 6.70
N ILE A 44 -21.84 3.82 7.90
CA ILE A 44 -21.82 4.88 8.92
C ILE A 44 -20.38 5.18 9.38
N VAL A 45 -19.63 4.13 9.70
CA VAL A 45 -18.23 4.25 10.12
C VAL A 45 -17.38 4.82 8.98
N GLY A 46 -17.56 4.30 7.76
CA GLY A 46 -16.87 4.76 6.56
C GLY A 46 -17.16 6.23 6.23
N PHE A 47 -18.41 6.69 6.40
CA PHE A 47 -18.78 8.09 6.18
C PHE A 47 -17.99 9.05 7.08
N LEU A 48 -17.86 8.72 8.37
CA LEU A 48 -17.05 9.51 9.30
C LEU A 48 -15.58 9.54 8.88
N ILE A 49 -15.05 8.39 8.46
CA ILE A 49 -13.67 8.27 7.99
C ILE A 49 -13.46 9.08 6.71
N CYS A 50 -14.40 9.03 5.76
CA CYS A 50 -14.35 9.79 4.51
C CYS A 50 -14.27 11.31 4.78
N LEU A 51 -15.05 11.81 5.75
CA LEU A 51 -14.97 13.21 6.19
C LEU A 51 -13.59 13.54 6.77
N SER A 52 -13.09 12.70 7.69
CA SER A 52 -11.77 12.89 8.30
C SER A 52 -10.63 12.86 7.27
N ASN A 53 -10.65 11.89 6.35
CA ASN A 53 -9.62 11.72 5.32
C ASN A 53 -9.65 12.83 4.27
N THR A 54 -10.82 13.38 3.94
CA THR A 54 -10.90 14.55 3.05
C THR A 54 -10.25 15.77 3.70
N TYR A 55 -10.60 16.06 4.97
CA TYR A 55 -10.02 17.17 5.72
C TYR A 55 -8.51 17.00 5.91
N PHE A 56 -8.09 15.84 6.41
CA PHE A 56 -6.69 15.54 6.71
C PHE A 56 -5.84 15.53 5.43
N GLY A 57 -6.37 14.96 4.34
CA GLY A 57 -5.72 14.92 3.04
C GLY A 57 -5.53 16.30 2.41
N LEU A 58 -6.55 17.15 2.38
CA LEU A 58 -6.43 18.52 1.84
C LEU A 58 -5.44 19.38 2.65
N ARG A 59 -5.30 19.10 3.94
CA ARG A 59 -4.41 19.85 4.84
C ARG A 59 -2.96 19.38 4.81
N THR A 60 -2.74 18.07 4.81
CA THR A 60 -1.41 17.47 5.01
C THR A 60 -0.86 16.78 3.77
N GLY A 61 -1.71 16.42 2.81
CA GLY A 61 -1.36 15.57 1.67
C GLY A 61 -1.25 14.08 2.00
N PHE A 62 -1.42 13.70 3.25
CA PHE A 62 -1.32 12.33 3.71
C PHE A 62 -2.69 11.66 3.84
N LEU A 63 -2.71 10.37 3.53
CA LEU A 63 -3.82 9.46 3.81
C LEU A 63 -3.51 8.70 5.10
N ALA A 64 -4.53 8.50 5.93
CA ALA A 64 -4.48 7.51 6.98
C ALA A 64 -5.29 6.28 6.55
N ILE A 65 -4.66 5.10 6.61
CA ILE A 65 -5.32 3.80 6.41
C ILE A 65 -6.13 3.51 7.66
N MET A 66 -7.44 3.31 7.51
CA MET A 66 -8.40 3.37 8.63
C MET A 66 -9.07 2.02 8.93
N SER A 67 -8.47 0.91 8.50
CA SER A 67 -8.94 -0.45 8.79
C SER A 67 -8.93 -0.79 10.29
N LEU A 68 -7.87 -0.42 11.02
CA LEU A 68 -7.77 -0.65 12.46
C LEU A 68 -8.81 0.16 13.27
N PRO A 69 -8.96 1.50 13.09
CA PRO A 69 -10.04 2.25 13.73
C PRO A 69 -11.43 1.71 13.39
N SER A 70 -11.67 1.34 12.12
CA SER A 70 -12.94 0.75 11.70
C SER A 70 -13.24 -0.55 12.44
N THR A 71 -12.22 -1.39 12.63
CA THR A 71 -12.31 -2.64 13.38
C THR A 71 -12.80 -2.38 14.81
N ILE A 72 -12.18 -1.43 15.53
CA ILE A 72 -12.55 -1.11 16.91
C ILE A 72 -13.96 -0.52 16.99
N LEU A 73 -14.25 0.48 16.15
CA LEU A 73 -15.53 1.19 16.17
C LEU A 73 -16.71 0.27 15.84
N GLY A 74 -16.57 -0.58 14.83
CA GLY A 74 -17.62 -1.53 14.47
C GLY A 74 -17.87 -2.56 15.56
N PHE A 75 -16.82 -3.10 16.18
CA PHE A 75 -16.99 -4.03 17.30
C PHE A 75 -17.65 -3.35 18.51
N ALA A 76 -17.24 -2.13 18.85
CA ALA A 76 -17.84 -1.36 19.93
C ALA A 76 -19.34 -1.13 19.69
N PHE A 77 -19.72 -0.80 18.46
CA PHE A 77 -21.14 -0.63 18.09
C PHE A 77 -21.94 -1.92 18.25
N PHE A 78 -21.48 -3.03 17.67
CA PHE A 78 -22.21 -4.31 17.76
C PHE A 78 -22.24 -4.88 19.18
N LYS A 79 -21.23 -4.58 19.99
CA LYS A 79 -21.22 -4.93 21.42
C LYS A 79 -22.23 -4.11 22.23
N MET A 80 -22.40 -2.83 21.90
CA MET A 80 -23.41 -1.97 22.54
C MET A 80 -24.84 -2.44 22.23
N VAL A 81 -25.07 -2.96 21.03
CA VAL A 81 -26.41 -3.41 20.57
C VAL A 81 -26.58 -4.92 20.73
N GLN A 82 -25.62 -5.62 21.36
CA GLN A 82 -25.55 -7.09 21.40
C GLN A 82 -26.84 -7.76 21.88
N ASP A 83 -27.49 -7.19 22.90
CA ASP A 83 -28.72 -7.71 23.48
C ASP A 83 -29.95 -7.63 22.54
N HIS A 84 -29.87 -6.81 21.50
CA HIS A 84 -30.94 -6.61 20.51
C HIS A 84 -30.68 -7.39 19.20
N LEU A 85 -29.54 -8.07 19.08
CA LEU A 85 -29.17 -8.80 17.87
C LEU A 85 -29.68 -10.24 17.94
N ALA A 86 -30.49 -10.65 16.95
CA ALA A 86 -31.02 -12.02 16.86
C ALA A 86 -29.92 -13.08 16.70
N PHE A 87 -28.78 -12.72 16.11
CA PHE A 87 -27.62 -13.59 15.90
C PHE A 87 -26.35 -12.90 16.37
N PRO A 88 -25.36 -13.64 16.90
CA PRO A 88 -24.09 -13.05 17.32
C PRO A 88 -23.38 -12.38 16.15
N PHE A 89 -22.65 -11.30 16.43
CA PHE A 89 -21.76 -10.67 15.47
C PHE A 89 -20.52 -11.55 15.29
N THR A 90 -20.27 -11.99 14.05
CA THR A 90 -19.20 -12.96 13.77
C THR A 90 -17.92 -12.27 13.29
N PRO A 91 -16.74 -12.89 13.46
CA PRO A 91 -15.49 -12.35 12.91
C PRO A 91 -15.54 -12.09 11.39
N GLN A 92 -16.20 -12.96 10.63
CA GLN A 92 -16.29 -12.84 9.17
C GLN A 92 -17.19 -11.66 8.76
N GLU A 93 -18.27 -11.46 9.49
CA GLU A 93 -19.15 -10.31 9.32
C GLU A 93 -18.44 -9.01 9.72
N HIS A 94 -17.61 -9.06 10.77
CA HIS A 94 -16.76 -7.95 11.18
C HIS A 94 -15.75 -7.57 10.10
N ALA A 95 -15.05 -8.55 9.53
CA ALA A 95 -14.15 -8.32 8.40
C ALA A 95 -14.86 -7.64 7.22
N THR A 96 -16.08 -8.10 6.88
CA THR A 96 -16.86 -7.50 5.78
C THR A 96 -17.28 -6.06 6.09
N MET A 97 -17.66 -5.76 7.33
CA MET A 97 -17.94 -4.40 7.78
C MET A 97 -16.71 -3.49 7.66
N VAL A 98 -15.53 -3.98 8.08
CA VAL A 98 -14.26 -3.23 7.98
C VAL A 98 -13.92 -2.90 6.53
N VAL A 99 -14.12 -3.84 5.60
CA VAL A 99 -13.90 -3.61 4.17
C VAL A 99 -14.79 -2.50 3.62
N ILE A 100 -16.09 -2.52 3.95
CA ILE A 100 -17.04 -1.49 3.50
C ILE A 100 -16.63 -0.12 4.04
N ALA A 101 -16.28 -0.04 5.33
CA ALA A 101 -15.88 1.21 5.97
C ALA A 101 -14.56 1.77 5.42
N SER A 102 -13.55 0.90 5.26
CA SER A 102 -12.21 1.29 4.80
C SER A 102 -12.23 1.72 3.34
N SER A 103 -12.92 0.97 2.48
CA SER A 103 -13.11 1.32 1.08
C SER A 103 -13.83 2.67 0.92
N LEU A 104 -14.94 2.90 1.65
CA LEU A 104 -15.66 4.18 1.63
C LEU A 104 -14.74 5.33 2.11
N GLY A 105 -14.00 5.10 3.20
CA GLY A 105 -13.06 6.06 3.76
C GLY A 105 -11.86 6.41 2.86
N LEU A 106 -11.50 5.53 1.92
CA LEU A 106 -10.41 5.71 0.95
C LEU A 106 -10.84 6.53 -0.28
N MET A 107 -12.15 6.73 -0.50
CA MET A 107 -12.67 7.37 -1.71
C MET A 107 -12.17 8.80 -1.99
N PRO A 108 -11.86 9.65 -1.00
CA PRO A 108 -11.27 10.97 -1.27
C PRO A 108 -9.95 10.93 -2.08
N PHE A 109 -9.15 9.87 -1.89
CA PHE A 109 -7.92 9.67 -2.66
C PHE A 109 -8.20 9.02 -3.99
N THR A 110 -9.10 8.02 -4.01
CA THR A 110 -9.49 7.29 -5.22
C THR A 110 -10.13 8.21 -6.25
N ILE A 111 -11.05 9.09 -5.85
CA ILE A 111 -11.65 10.07 -6.77
C ILE A 111 -10.65 11.19 -7.13
N GLY A 112 -9.61 11.37 -6.31
CA GLY A 112 -8.65 12.45 -6.45
C GLY A 112 -9.12 13.77 -5.89
N SER A 113 -10.12 13.80 -5.00
CA SER A 113 -10.67 15.03 -4.40
C SER A 113 -9.68 15.78 -3.51
N VAL A 114 -8.59 15.12 -3.10
CA VAL A 114 -7.50 15.70 -2.30
C VAL A 114 -6.24 16.06 -3.12
N GLY A 115 -6.23 15.73 -4.42
CA GLY A 115 -5.04 15.83 -5.29
C GLY A 115 -5.39 16.22 -6.73
N ILE A 116 -5.76 15.25 -7.56
CA ILE A 116 -6.04 15.43 -9.00
C ILE A 116 -7.12 16.47 -9.27
N LEU A 117 -8.28 16.38 -8.60
CA LEU A 117 -9.40 17.28 -8.84
C LEU A 117 -9.06 18.73 -8.44
N PRO A 118 -8.55 19.02 -7.22
CA PRO A 118 -8.08 20.36 -6.92
C PRO A 118 -6.99 20.88 -7.89
N ALA A 119 -6.10 20.00 -8.35
CA ALA A 119 -5.09 20.39 -9.33
C ALA A 119 -5.71 20.83 -10.66
N MET A 120 -6.71 20.09 -11.17
CA MET A 120 -7.46 20.42 -12.39
C MET A 120 -8.36 21.65 -12.24
N GLU A 121 -9.00 21.82 -11.08
CA GLU A 121 -9.99 22.89 -10.88
C GLU A 121 -9.35 24.24 -10.49
N PHE A 122 -8.23 24.22 -9.78
CA PHE A 122 -7.66 25.43 -9.17
C PHE A 122 -6.21 25.74 -9.55
N LEU A 123 -5.42 24.76 -10.01
CA LEU A 123 -3.97 24.95 -10.22
C LEU A 123 -3.53 24.94 -11.69
N THR A 124 -4.39 24.58 -12.64
CA THR A 124 -4.12 24.65 -14.09
C THR A 124 -4.26 26.06 -14.64
N ASN A 125 -3.39 26.44 -15.58
CA ASN A 125 -3.40 27.76 -16.22
C ASN A 125 -4.26 27.79 -17.51
N GLU A 126 -4.61 28.98 -18.01
CA GLU A 126 -5.34 29.14 -19.29
C GLU A 126 -4.58 28.53 -20.48
N SER A 127 -3.25 28.61 -20.48
CA SER A 127 -2.38 27.97 -21.49
C SER A 127 -2.34 26.44 -21.43
N GLU A 128 -3.00 25.85 -20.43
CA GLU A 128 -3.11 24.41 -20.18
C GLU A 128 -4.56 23.93 -20.35
N ASN A 129 -5.46 24.77 -20.90
CA ASN A 129 -6.92 24.57 -20.97
C ASN A 129 -7.61 24.52 -19.58
N GLY A 130 -7.04 25.20 -18.59
CA GLY A 130 -7.62 25.37 -17.26
C GLY A 130 -8.23 26.75 -17.03
N PRO A 131 -8.98 26.97 -15.93
CA PRO A 131 -9.39 25.99 -14.91
C PRO A 131 -10.49 25.05 -15.42
N PHE A 132 -10.34 23.75 -15.17
CA PHE A 132 -11.30 22.74 -15.64
C PHE A 132 -12.16 22.24 -14.48
N ARG A 133 -13.36 22.79 -14.36
CA ARG A 133 -14.34 22.38 -13.34
C ARG A 133 -15.27 21.32 -13.90
N LEU A 134 -15.31 20.17 -13.25
CA LEU A 134 -16.21 19.08 -13.64
C LEU A 134 -17.64 19.40 -13.21
N ASP A 135 -18.57 19.42 -14.16
CA ASP A 135 -20.00 19.49 -13.79
C ASP A 135 -20.40 18.29 -12.92
N TRP A 136 -21.50 18.41 -12.18
CA TRP A 136 -22.00 17.33 -11.31
C TRP A 136 -22.16 15.99 -12.05
N SER A 137 -22.60 16.01 -13.31
CA SER A 137 -22.72 14.82 -14.14
C SER A 137 -21.35 14.22 -14.50
N GLN A 138 -20.40 15.06 -14.91
CA GLN A 138 -19.06 14.62 -15.27
C GLN A 138 -18.29 14.09 -14.05
N LEU A 139 -18.43 14.75 -12.90
CA LEU A 139 -17.84 14.32 -11.65
C LEU A 139 -18.46 13.01 -11.14
N CYS A 140 -19.77 12.81 -11.34
CA CYS A 140 -20.45 11.55 -11.05
C CYS A 140 -19.92 10.42 -11.94
N VAL A 141 -19.84 10.64 -13.25
CA VAL A 141 -19.30 9.66 -14.20
C VAL A 141 -17.84 9.33 -13.90
N TRP A 142 -17.02 10.35 -13.59
CA TRP A 142 -15.64 10.18 -13.16
C TRP A 142 -15.55 9.32 -11.90
N SER A 143 -16.32 9.67 -10.87
CA SER A 143 -16.28 9.01 -9.56
C SER A 143 -16.72 7.55 -9.65
N ILE A 144 -17.81 7.26 -10.38
CA ILE A 144 -18.29 5.89 -10.60
C ILE A 144 -17.28 5.09 -11.45
N GLY A 145 -16.78 5.69 -12.53
CA GLY A 145 -15.84 5.02 -13.44
C GLY A 145 -14.57 4.59 -12.72
N VAL A 146 -13.98 5.49 -11.94
CA VAL A 146 -12.75 5.23 -11.18
C VAL A 146 -12.98 4.22 -10.04
N SER A 147 -14.14 4.27 -9.38
CA SER A 147 -14.50 3.32 -8.31
C SER A 147 -14.63 1.90 -8.84
N ILE A 148 -15.34 1.70 -9.95
CA ILE A 148 -15.52 0.37 -10.54
C ILE A 148 -14.19 -0.15 -11.12
N LEU A 149 -13.45 0.71 -11.83
CA LEU A 149 -12.22 0.30 -12.51
C LEU A 149 -11.16 -0.18 -11.53
N GLY A 150 -10.96 0.51 -10.40
CA GLY A 150 -9.97 0.08 -9.41
C GLY A 150 -10.32 -1.25 -8.74
N VAL A 151 -11.58 -1.49 -8.41
CA VAL A 151 -12.03 -2.78 -7.88
C VAL A 151 -11.85 -3.90 -8.91
N ALA A 152 -12.17 -3.65 -10.18
CA ALA A 152 -12.07 -4.64 -11.26
C ALA A 152 -10.64 -5.11 -11.54
N VAL A 153 -9.65 -4.19 -11.49
CA VAL A 153 -8.22 -4.50 -11.71
C VAL A 153 -7.66 -5.49 -10.68
N THR A 154 -8.34 -5.66 -9.55
CA THR A 154 -7.83 -6.41 -8.42
C THR A 154 -8.10 -7.91 -8.45
N LEU A 155 -9.17 -8.34 -9.13
CA LEU A 155 -9.52 -9.75 -9.25
C LEU A 155 -8.37 -10.65 -9.76
N PRO A 156 -7.61 -10.30 -10.81
CA PRO A 156 -6.47 -11.12 -11.26
C PRO A 156 -5.29 -11.11 -10.28
N LEU A 157 -5.14 -10.07 -9.46
CA LEU A 157 -4.01 -9.90 -8.55
C LEU A 157 -4.08 -10.82 -7.33
N ARG A 158 -5.29 -11.17 -6.87
CA ARG A 158 -5.51 -12.03 -5.68
C ARG A 158 -4.80 -13.37 -5.78
N LYS A 159 -4.96 -14.08 -6.91
CA LYS A 159 -4.35 -15.41 -7.09
C LYS A 159 -2.83 -15.34 -7.03
N ARG A 160 -2.24 -14.24 -7.51
CA ARG A 160 -0.79 -14.05 -7.56
C ARG A 160 -0.21 -13.64 -6.22
N PHE A 161 -0.74 -12.59 -5.61
CA PHE A 161 -0.12 -12.00 -4.41
C PHE A 161 -0.54 -12.61 -3.08
N LEU A 162 -1.61 -13.42 -3.04
CA LEU A 162 -2.08 -14.03 -1.78
C LEU A 162 -2.01 -15.55 -1.79
N VAL A 163 -2.25 -16.18 -2.93
CA VAL A 163 -2.26 -17.64 -3.03
C VAL A 163 -0.91 -18.19 -3.48
N GLN A 164 -0.21 -17.51 -4.40
CA GLN A 164 1.06 -18.00 -4.95
C GLN A 164 2.28 -17.49 -4.17
N GLU A 165 2.31 -16.20 -3.85
CA GLU A 165 3.37 -15.60 -3.02
C GLU A 165 2.76 -15.20 -1.68
N PRO A 166 3.08 -15.88 -0.56
CA PRO A 166 2.57 -15.47 0.74
C PRO A 166 3.29 -14.19 1.17
N LEU A 167 2.77 -13.04 0.77
CA LEU A 167 3.27 -11.74 1.20
C LEU A 167 2.74 -11.38 2.60
N PRO A 168 3.47 -10.54 3.36
CA PRO A 168 3.15 -10.25 4.76
C PRO A 168 1.88 -9.41 4.96
N PHE A 169 1.59 -8.46 4.07
CA PHE A 169 0.41 -7.55 4.16
C PHE A 169 0.13 -7.08 5.60
N PRO A 170 0.99 -6.20 6.15
CA PRO A 170 1.03 -5.91 7.58
C PRO A 170 -0.27 -5.28 8.10
N PHE A 171 -0.95 -4.45 7.29
CA PHE A 171 -2.22 -3.82 7.69
C PHE A 171 -3.35 -4.86 7.72
N GLY A 172 -3.40 -5.74 6.72
CA GLY A 172 -4.34 -6.86 6.69
C GLY A 172 -4.16 -7.82 7.88
N THR A 173 -2.91 -8.19 8.17
CA THR A 173 -2.57 -9.06 9.29
C THR A 173 -2.88 -8.41 10.64
N SER A 174 -2.58 -7.12 10.81
CA SER A 174 -2.91 -6.37 12.03
C SER A 174 -4.41 -6.26 12.26
N SER A 175 -5.19 -6.03 11.19
CA SER A 175 -6.65 -5.97 11.25
C SER A 175 -7.25 -7.32 11.64
N ALA A 176 -6.74 -8.42 11.08
CA ALA A 176 -7.15 -9.76 11.48
C ALA A 176 -6.81 -10.08 12.95
N ALA A 177 -5.61 -9.69 13.41
CA ALA A 177 -5.21 -9.84 14.80
C ALA A 177 -6.17 -9.11 15.75
N MET A 178 -6.56 -7.89 15.37
CA MET A 178 -7.50 -7.09 16.13
C MET A 178 -8.90 -7.70 16.16
N ILE A 179 -9.41 -8.19 15.02
CA ILE A 179 -10.70 -8.92 14.96
C ILE A 179 -10.65 -10.15 15.87
N GLY A 180 -9.60 -10.97 15.78
CA GLY A 180 -9.43 -12.17 16.60
C GLY A 180 -9.36 -11.87 18.08
N SER A 181 -8.65 -10.82 18.48
CA SER A 181 -8.58 -10.36 19.87
C SER A 181 -9.92 -9.88 20.40
N LEU A 182 -10.64 -9.05 19.63
CA LEU A 182 -11.95 -8.51 20.04
C LEU A 182 -13.00 -9.62 20.19
N HIS A 183 -13.00 -10.59 19.27
CA HIS A 183 -13.89 -11.75 19.30
C HIS A 183 -13.42 -12.88 20.24
N ARG A 184 -12.21 -12.78 20.81
CA ARG A 184 -11.55 -13.82 21.61
C ARG A 184 -11.46 -15.17 20.87
N ASP A 185 -11.12 -15.11 19.59
CA ASP A 185 -11.00 -16.28 18.70
C ASP A 185 -9.52 -16.70 18.62
N ALA A 186 -9.19 -17.80 19.32
CA ALA A 186 -7.83 -18.36 19.36
C ALA A 186 -7.39 -18.94 18.01
N ASP A 187 -8.33 -19.42 17.19
CA ASP A 187 -8.00 -20.02 15.89
C ASP A 187 -7.47 -18.96 14.92
N ILE A 188 -7.96 -17.71 15.02
CA ILE A 188 -7.42 -16.57 14.26
C ILE A 188 -5.98 -16.29 14.68
N ALA A 189 -5.68 -16.28 15.98
CA ALA A 189 -4.32 -16.05 16.48
C ALA A 189 -3.34 -17.13 15.99
N ASP A 190 -3.74 -18.40 16.06
CA ASP A 190 -2.92 -19.52 15.57
C ASP A 190 -2.67 -19.46 14.07
N ARG A 191 -3.63 -18.97 13.28
CA ARG A 191 -3.44 -18.78 11.83
C ARG A 191 -2.46 -17.65 11.53
N ILE A 192 -2.46 -16.58 12.33
CA ILE A 192 -1.52 -15.46 12.19
C ILE A 192 -0.09 -15.92 12.52
N LEU A 193 0.09 -16.63 13.63
CA LEU A 193 1.40 -17.18 14.02
C LEU A 193 1.95 -18.14 12.96
N ARG A 194 1.11 -19.03 12.42
CA ARG A 194 1.51 -19.91 11.30
C ARG A 194 1.92 -19.12 10.06
N ALA A 195 1.14 -18.11 9.68
CA ALA A 195 1.48 -17.27 8.54
C ALA A 195 2.79 -16.49 8.73
N GLN A 196 3.12 -16.08 9.97
CA GLN A 196 4.40 -15.45 10.31
C GLN A 196 5.56 -16.46 10.23
N ASN A 197 5.41 -17.64 10.82
CA ASN A 197 6.43 -18.69 10.76
C ASN A 197 6.73 -19.12 9.31
N ASP A 198 5.71 -19.20 8.46
CA ASP A 198 5.88 -19.50 7.04
C ASP A 198 6.71 -18.41 6.34
N LEU A 199 6.45 -17.13 6.64
CA LEU A 199 7.21 -15.99 6.11
C LEU A 199 8.68 -16.03 6.55
N ASP A 200 8.94 -16.29 7.82
CA ASP A 200 10.29 -16.36 8.37
C ASP A 200 11.08 -17.52 7.76
N SER A 201 10.43 -18.68 7.56
CA SER A 201 11.05 -19.83 6.90
C SER A 201 11.43 -19.56 5.43
N ILE A 202 10.68 -18.70 4.74
CA ILE A 202 10.98 -18.27 3.36
C ILE A 202 12.16 -17.30 3.36
N ASN A 203 12.22 -16.39 4.34
CA ASN A 203 13.30 -15.43 4.49
C ASN A 203 14.64 -16.12 4.83
N ASP A 204 14.62 -17.15 5.68
CA ASP A 204 15.81 -17.91 6.06
C ASP A 204 16.39 -18.75 4.92
N LYS A 205 15.57 -19.23 3.98
CA LYS A 205 16.05 -19.91 2.77
C LYS A 205 16.85 -19.01 1.83
N GLN A 206 16.90 -17.69 2.06
CA GLN A 206 17.71 -16.73 1.31
C GLN A 206 19.02 -16.30 2.01
N LYS A 207 19.25 -16.69 3.27
CA LYS A 207 20.54 -16.48 3.97
C LYS A 207 21.39 -17.76 3.91
N PRO A 208 22.70 -17.69 3.62
CA PRO A 208 23.60 -18.76 4.02
C PRO A 208 23.65 -18.79 5.55
N SER A 209 23.41 -19.98 6.10
CA SER A 209 23.37 -20.32 7.51
C SER A 209 24.50 -19.67 8.32
N ILE A 210 24.15 -18.65 9.09
CA ILE A 210 24.81 -18.33 10.36
C ILE A 210 23.76 -18.67 11.40
N VAL A 211 24.11 -19.62 12.28
CA VAL A 211 23.33 -19.97 13.47
C VAL A 211 23.33 -18.73 14.36
N GLU A 212 22.29 -17.89 14.23
CA GLU A 212 21.94 -16.91 15.25
C GLU A 212 20.95 -17.60 16.19
N GLU A 213 21.27 -17.56 17.48
CA GLU A 213 20.42 -18.08 18.55
C GLU A 213 19.00 -17.56 18.38
N SER A 214 18.07 -18.51 18.25
CA SER A 214 16.65 -18.27 18.40
C SER A 214 16.41 -17.67 19.78
N VAL A 215 16.24 -16.36 19.84
CA VAL A 215 15.63 -15.72 20.99
C VAL A 215 14.23 -16.31 21.08
N ASP A 216 14.02 -17.21 22.05
CA ASP A 216 12.71 -17.72 22.44
C ASP A 216 11.79 -16.52 22.63
N THR A 217 11.00 -16.23 21.60
CA THR A 217 9.96 -15.21 21.70
C THR A 217 8.86 -15.90 22.46
N ASP A 218 8.82 -15.69 23.77
CA ASP A 218 7.85 -16.29 24.68
C ASP A 218 6.43 -16.00 24.16
N ASP A 219 5.80 -16.99 23.54
CA ASP A 219 4.48 -16.93 22.90
C ASP A 219 3.38 -16.44 23.88
N SER A 220 3.64 -16.53 25.18
CA SER A 220 2.77 -16.04 26.25
C SER A 220 2.69 -14.51 26.33
N LEU A 221 3.74 -13.77 25.92
CA LEU A 221 3.78 -12.31 25.95
C LEU A 221 2.92 -11.67 24.86
N VAL A 222 2.88 -12.28 23.67
CA VAL A 222 2.06 -11.80 22.56
C VAL A 222 0.59 -11.94 22.91
N GLN A 223 0.17 -13.03 23.58
CA GLN A 223 -1.23 -13.26 23.92
C GLN A 223 -1.71 -12.44 25.13
N HIS A 224 -0.84 -12.17 26.12
CA HIS A 224 -1.18 -11.36 27.31
C HIS A 224 -1.18 -9.83 27.08
N GLY A 225 -0.40 -9.31 26.12
CA GLY A 225 -0.27 -7.87 25.88
C GLY A 225 -1.55 -7.16 25.38
N TRP A 226 -2.44 -7.84 24.65
CA TRP A 226 -3.53 -7.16 23.93
C TRP A 226 -4.78 -6.85 24.76
N SER A 227 -5.04 -7.55 25.86
CA SER A 227 -6.19 -7.23 26.73
C SER A 227 -5.96 -5.97 27.58
N GLN A 228 -4.70 -5.69 27.94
CA GLN A 228 -4.28 -4.43 28.57
C GLN A 228 -4.30 -3.26 27.57
N ASN A 229 -4.15 -3.52 26.26
CA ASN A 229 -4.13 -2.49 25.22
C ASN A 229 -5.46 -1.75 25.04
N ASN A 230 -6.62 -2.34 25.33
CA ASN A 230 -7.91 -1.64 25.13
C ASN A 230 -8.05 -0.39 26.01
N LYS A 231 -7.56 -0.44 27.26
CA LYS A 231 -7.51 0.75 28.14
C LYS A 231 -6.54 1.80 27.60
N LEU A 232 -5.40 1.37 27.08
CA LEU A 232 -4.39 2.26 26.51
C LEU A 232 -4.91 2.95 25.24
N ILE A 233 -5.61 2.23 24.36
CA ILE A 233 -6.27 2.79 23.18
C ILE A 233 -7.28 3.86 23.58
N LEU A 234 -8.14 3.57 24.57
CA LEU A 234 -9.11 4.56 25.05
C LEU A 234 -8.43 5.81 25.63
N ILE A 235 -7.37 5.63 26.43
CA ILE A 235 -6.60 6.74 27.01
C ILE A 235 -5.95 7.59 25.91
N THR A 236 -5.30 6.97 24.93
CA THR A 236 -4.66 7.69 23.81
C THR A 236 -5.69 8.41 22.94
N PHE A 237 -6.87 7.81 22.71
CA PHE A 237 -7.97 8.47 22.02
C PHE A 237 -8.48 9.69 22.79
N LEU A 238 -8.74 9.56 24.09
CA LEU A 238 -9.19 10.67 24.93
C LEU A 238 -8.13 11.79 25.00
N PHE A 239 -6.85 11.43 25.08
CA PHE A 239 -5.76 12.40 25.02
C PHE A 239 -5.71 13.15 23.69
N ALA A 240 -5.84 12.45 22.56
CA ALA A 240 -5.87 13.07 21.23
C ALA A 240 -7.11 13.96 21.05
N ALA A 241 -8.27 13.55 21.55
CA ALA A 241 -9.51 14.33 21.53
C ALA A 241 -9.38 15.60 22.39
N LEU A 242 -8.85 15.47 23.61
CA LEU A 242 -8.60 16.58 24.51
C LEU A 242 -7.58 17.55 23.90
N TYR A 243 -6.46 17.06 23.37
CA TYR A 243 -5.49 17.88 22.66
C TYR A 243 -6.15 18.66 21.53
N SER A 244 -6.97 17.99 20.70
CA SER A 244 -7.61 18.63 19.55
C SER A 244 -8.58 19.73 19.99
N LEU A 245 -9.32 19.51 21.07
CA LEU A 245 -10.21 20.50 21.67
C LEU A 245 -9.44 21.68 22.27
N THR A 246 -8.39 21.42 23.05
CA THR A 246 -7.53 22.48 23.60
C THR A 246 -6.85 23.27 22.48
N ALA A 247 -6.37 22.59 21.44
CA ALA A 247 -5.70 23.19 20.30
C ALA A 247 -6.64 24.03 19.43
N TYR A 248 -7.95 23.88 19.57
CA TYR A 248 -8.94 24.77 18.97
C TYR A 248 -8.98 26.13 19.68
N PHE A 249 -8.96 26.12 21.02
CA PHE A 249 -8.98 27.36 21.83
C PHE A 249 -7.62 28.04 21.97
N ILE A 250 -6.53 27.27 21.95
CA ILE A 250 -5.16 27.77 22.08
C ILE A 250 -4.33 27.28 20.87
N PRO A 251 -4.44 27.94 19.70
CA PRO A 251 -3.77 27.49 18.49
C PRO A 251 -2.24 27.41 18.60
N GLN A 252 -1.65 28.18 19.51
CA GLN A 252 -0.21 28.23 19.76
C GLN A 252 0.37 26.88 20.20
N ILE A 253 -0.43 25.98 20.79
CA ILE A 253 0.08 24.67 21.19
C ILE A 253 0.38 23.79 19.98
N ARG A 254 -0.24 24.04 18.82
CA ARG A 254 -0.07 23.23 17.59
C ARG A 254 1.32 23.33 16.99
N THR A 255 1.95 24.50 17.13
CA THR A 255 3.25 24.82 16.55
C THR A 255 4.10 25.59 17.55
N ILE A 256 5.15 24.94 18.06
CA ILE A 256 6.06 25.52 19.03
C ILE A 256 7.33 25.98 18.29
N ASN A 257 7.66 27.27 18.43
CA ASN A 257 8.81 27.89 17.79
C ASN A 257 10.10 27.65 18.59
N ILE A 258 10.58 26.40 18.61
CA ILE A 258 11.77 26.01 19.39
C ILE A 258 13.03 26.76 18.93
N PHE A 259 13.17 27.00 17.63
CA PHE A 259 14.34 27.63 17.03
C PHE A 259 14.21 29.16 16.91
N GLY A 260 13.28 29.76 17.65
CA GLY A 260 12.99 31.20 17.62
C GLY A 260 12.00 31.62 16.53
N ASN A 261 11.47 32.83 16.68
CA ASN A 261 10.39 33.33 15.82
C ASN A 261 10.83 33.61 14.38
N TYR A 262 12.11 33.95 14.17
CA TYR A 262 12.64 34.24 12.83
C TYR A 262 12.68 32.98 11.97
N LEU A 263 13.31 31.91 12.44
CA LEU A 263 13.41 30.64 11.72
C LEU A 263 12.02 30.00 11.50
N ALA A 264 11.11 30.14 12.45
CA ALA A 264 9.74 29.65 12.29
C ALA A 264 8.95 30.40 11.21
N ARG A 265 9.07 31.74 11.12
CA ARG A 265 8.30 32.55 10.17
C ARG A 265 8.92 32.56 8.77
N GLU A 266 10.23 32.75 8.68
CA GLU A 266 10.92 32.90 7.39
C GLU A 266 11.34 31.56 6.79
N TRP A 267 11.70 30.58 7.63
CA TRP A 267 12.27 29.30 7.18
C TRP A 267 11.41 28.08 7.52
N LEU A 268 10.22 28.29 8.08
CA LEU A 268 9.26 27.25 8.46
C LEU A 268 9.80 26.23 9.48
N PHE A 269 10.89 26.54 10.18
CA PHE A 269 11.45 25.71 11.24
C PHE A 269 10.62 25.85 12.53
N SER A 270 9.65 24.96 12.69
CA SER A 270 8.80 24.89 13.88
C SER A 270 8.53 23.44 14.26
N LEU A 271 8.29 23.18 15.55
CA LEU A 271 7.87 21.87 16.00
C LEU A 271 6.34 21.78 15.95
N SER A 272 5.81 20.90 15.10
CA SER A 272 4.40 20.53 15.17
C SER A 272 4.20 19.48 16.26
N THR A 273 3.32 19.78 17.22
CA THR A 273 2.99 18.86 18.33
C THR A 273 1.75 18.02 18.03
N SER A 274 1.32 17.97 16.77
CA SER A 274 0.14 17.22 16.36
C SER A 274 0.27 15.75 16.78
N PRO A 275 -0.68 15.20 17.57
CA PRO A 275 -0.70 13.79 17.93
C PRO A 275 -0.64 12.88 16.71
N GLY A 276 -1.21 13.29 15.58
CA GLY A 276 -1.15 12.53 14.33
C GLY A 276 0.27 12.31 13.82
N TYR A 277 1.14 13.34 13.85
CA TYR A 277 2.54 13.19 13.44
C TYR A 277 3.34 12.33 14.43
N ILE A 278 3.05 12.48 15.73
CA ILE A 278 3.66 11.64 16.77
C ILE A 278 3.26 10.16 16.56
N SER A 279 1.98 9.89 16.30
CA SER A 279 1.49 8.54 16.00
C SER A 279 2.18 7.92 14.78
N ILE A 280 2.35 8.69 13.69
CA ILE A 280 3.08 8.21 12.50
C ILE A 280 4.53 7.87 12.86
N GLY A 281 5.21 8.73 13.61
CA GLY A 281 6.60 8.50 14.04
C GLY A 281 6.78 7.26 14.95
N LEU A 282 5.76 6.90 15.72
CA LEU A 282 5.76 5.68 16.56
C LEU A 282 5.53 4.40 15.75
N ILE A 283 4.82 4.48 14.62
CA ILE A 283 4.55 3.32 13.74
C ILE A 283 5.73 3.05 12.81
N VAL A 284 6.37 4.12 12.32
CA VAL A 284 7.47 4.01 11.36
C VAL A 284 8.75 3.51 12.07
N PRO A 285 9.48 2.53 11.51
CA PRO A 285 10.70 2.01 12.12
C PRO A 285 11.72 3.13 12.45
N PRO A 286 12.42 3.07 13.59
CA PRO A 286 13.31 4.15 14.05
C PRO A 286 14.36 4.57 13.01
N VAL A 287 14.91 3.62 12.25
CA VAL A 287 15.90 3.89 11.20
C VAL A 287 15.28 4.69 10.05
N THR A 288 14.04 4.39 9.67
CA THR A 288 13.30 5.16 8.65
C THR A 288 13.05 6.58 9.16
N THR A 289 12.63 6.73 10.41
CA THR A 289 12.41 8.04 11.04
C THR A 289 13.70 8.87 11.10
N LEU A 290 14.85 8.25 11.38
CA LEU A 290 16.16 8.90 11.32
C LEU A 290 16.44 9.46 9.92
N TRP A 291 16.18 8.69 8.86
CA TRP A 291 16.38 9.15 7.48
C TRP A 291 15.41 10.26 7.08
N ILE A 292 14.19 10.30 7.61
CA ILE A 292 13.26 11.43 7.44
C ILE A 292 13.86 12.71 8.06
N VAL A 293 14.39 12.61 9.29
CA VAL A 293 15.07 13.74 9.96
C VAL A 293 16.29 14.21 9.17
N VAL A 294 17.12 13.28 8.70
CA VAL A 294 18.29 13.60 7.86
C VAL A 294 17.85 14.27 6.56
N GLY A 295 16.81 13.75 5.91
CA GLY A 295 16.20 14.39 4.74
C GLY A 295 15.77 15.82 5.03
N CYS A 296 15.10 16.05 6.15
CA CYS A 296 14.65 17.37 6.57
C CYS A 296 15.81 18.34 6.78
N LEU A 297 16.90 17.89 7.42
CA LEU A 297 18.11 18.70 7.59
C LEU A 297 18.78 19.03 6.25
N ILE A 298 18.83 18.09 5.30
CA ILE A 298 19.40 18.33 3.97
C ILE A 298 18.49 19.27 3.16
N GLY A 299 17.19 19.00 3.10
CA GLY A 299 16.22 19.78 2.33
C GLY A 299 16.03 21.18 2.89
N TRP A 300 15.54 21.30 4.13
CA TRP A 300 15.25 22.59 4.75
C TRP A 300 16.49 23.30 5.28
N GLY A 301 17.49 22.57 5.78
CA GLY A 301 18.69 23.16 6.39
C GLY A 301 19.77 23.56 5.39
N ILE A 302 19.89 22.87 4.24
CA ILE A 302 20.96 23.13 3.26
C ILE A 302 20.39 23.59 1.92
N LEU A 303 19.56 22.77 1.28
CA LEU A 303 19.09 23.01 -0.09
C LEU A 303 18.16 24.21 -0.20
N SER A 304 17.26 24.40 0.77
CA SER A 304 16.34 25.54 0.79
C SER A 304 17.08 26.88 0.88
N PRO A 305 17.97 27.13 1.87
CA PRO A 305 18.80 28.34 1.90
C PRO A 305 19.68 28.53 0.66
N LEU A 306 20.28 27.44 0.16
CA LEU A 306 21.12 27.48 -1.03
C LEU A 306 20.33 27.93 -2.28
N SER A 307 19.10 27.45 -2.46
CA SER A 307 18.23 27.83 -3.56
C SER A 307 17.86 29.32 -3.53
N LYS A 308 17.62 29.87 -2.33
CA LYS A 308 17.37 31.30 -2.11
C LYS A 308 18.61 32.15 -2.36
N PHE A 309 19.77 31.71 -1.84
CA PHE A 309 21.03 32.43 -1.99
C PHE A 309 21.47 32.55 -3.46
N ASN A 310 21.28 31.47 -4.24
CA ASN A 310 21.59 31.47 -5.67
C ASN A 310 20.51 32.13 -6.55
N GLY A 311 19.45 32.67 -5.95
CA GLY A 311 18.35 33.32 -6.68
C GLY A 311 17.48 32.36 -7.52
N TRP A 312 17.56 31.05 -7.28
CA TRP A 312 16.78 30.06 -8.03
C TRP A 312 15.31 30.00 -7.59
N ALA A 313 15.05 30.37 -6.34
CA ALA A 313 13.72 30.42 -5.75
C ALA A 313 13.49 31.81 -5.11
N PRO A 314 13.10 32.83 -5.91
CA PRO A 314 13.00 34.21 -5.44
C PRO A 314 11.80 34.45 -4.52
N GLY A 315 10.74 33.65 -4.61
CA GLY A 315 9.49 33.76 -3.84
C GLY A 315 9.65 33.56 -2.33
N SER A 316 8.57 33.69 -1.56
CA SER A 316 8.63 33.37 -0.12
C SER A 316 8.96 31.89 0.07
N VAL A 317 9.67 31.54 1.15
CA VAL A 317 10.06 30.14 1.42
C VAL A 317 8.85 29.19 1.44
N SER A 318 7.70 29.67 1.88
CA SER A 318 6.44 28.92 1.94
C SER A 318 5.74 28.68 0.60
N ASP A 319 6.12 29.41 -0.46
CA ASP A 319 5.47 29.33 -1.76
C ASP A 319 5.84 28.04 -2.51
N TRP A 320 4.85 27.44 -3.16
CA TRP A 320 4.97 26.16 -3.87
C TRP A 320 5.47 26.34 -5.31
N GLU A 321 5.29 27.51 -5.91
CA GLU A 321 5.68 27.74 -7.30
C GLU A 321 7.03 28.46 -7.42
N THR A 322 7.21 29.59 -6.72
CA THR A 322 8.43 30.41 -6.82
C THR A 322 9.31 30.34 -5.57
N GLY A 323 8.84 29.67 -4.53
CA GLY A 323 9.50 29.53 -3.23
C GLY A 323 10.48 28.36 -3.14
N SER A 324 11.34 28.40 -2.11
CA SER A 324 12.34 27.35 -1.90
C SER A 324 11.71 26.01 -1.50
N ARG A 325 10.51 26.01 -0.89
CA ARG A 325 9.70 24.80 -0.64
C ARG A 325 9.38 24.05 -1.93
N GLY A 326 8.89 24.75 -2.95
CA GLY A 326 8.64 24.16 -4.26
C GLY A 326 9.93 23.61 -4.92
N TRP A 327 11.04 24.33 -4.75
CA TRP A 327 12.33 23.91 -5.31
C TRP A 327 12.86 22.61 -4.69
N ILE A 328 12.84 22.48 -3.36
CA ILE A 328 13.33 21.26 -2.68
C ILE A 328 12.43 20.05 -2.91
N MET A 329 11.12 20.26 -3.10
CA MET A 329 10.16 19.21 -3.44
C MET A 329 10.58 18.45 -4.71
N TRP A 330 11.13 19.16 -5.70
CA TRP A 330 11.63 18.54 -6.91
C TRP A 330 12.86 17.65 -6.72
N ILE A 331 13.70 17.97 -5.75
CA ILE A 331 14.83 17.11 -5.37
C ILE A 331 14.33 15.81 -4.75
N ALA A 332 13.32 15.89 -3.89
CA ALA A 332 12.65 14.73 -3.32
C ALA A 332 12.01 13.85 -4.41
N VAL A 333 11.31 14.45 -5.38
CA VAL A 333 10.73 13.73 -6.53
C VAL A 333 11.82 13.03 -7.35
N ALA A 334 12.92 13.71 -7.67
CA ALA A 334 14.02 13.12 -8.43
C ALA A 334 14.68 11.94 -7.71
N LEU A 335 14.87 12.03 -6.39
CA LEU A 335 15.39 10.95 -5.56
C LEU A 335 14.49 9.70 -5.62
N ILE A 336 13.17 9.87 -5.52
CA ILE A 336 12.19 8.78 -5.63
C ILE A 336 12.19 8.21 -7.05
N LEU A 337 12.23 9.06 -8.08
CA LEU A 337 12.27 8.63 -9.49
C LEU A 337 13.48 7.74 -9.79
N GLY A 338 14.64 8.04 -9.20
CA GLY A 338 15.83 7.20 -9.33
C GLY A 338 15.68 5.80 -8.73
N ASP A 339 15.08 5.69 -7.54
CA ASP A 339 14.79 4.41 -6.88
C ASP A 339 13.76 3.59 -7.69
N THR A 340 12.68 4.24 -8.15
CA THR A 340 11.65 3.57 -8.94
C THR A 340 12.18 3.11 -10.30
N ALA A 341 13.04 3.89 -10.95
CA ALA A 341 13.67 3.51 -12.22
C ALA A 341 14.50 2.23 -12.10
N ILE A 342 15.33 2.10 -11.06
CA ILE A 342 16.10 0.86 -10.82
C ILE A 342 15.17 -0.31 -10.50
N THR A 343 14.13 -0.08 -9.68
CA THR A 343 13.18 -1.12 -9.31
C THR A 343 12.44 -1.65 -10.54
N LEU A 344 11.88 -0.76 -11.36
CA LEU A 344 11.19 -1.12 -12.60
C LEU A 344 12.15 -1.80 -13.60
N SER A 345 13.35 -1.25 -13.78
CA SER A 345 14.35 -1.82 -14.70
C SER A 345 14.73 -3.24 -14.28
N THR A 346 14.97 -3.50 -13.00
CA THR A 346 15.29 -4.84 -12.52
C THR A 346 14.13 -5.81 -12.65
N MET A 347 12.88 -5.38 -12.41
CA MET A 347 11.69 -6.19 -12.62
C MET A 347 11.48 -6.52 -14.12
N LEU A 348 11.65 -5.54 -15.00
CA LEU A 348 11.56 -5.74 -16.45
C LEU A 348 12.67 -6.66 -16.96
N LEU A 349 13.92 -6.46 -16.54
CA LEU A 349 15.04 -7.33 -16.91
C LEU A 349 14.85 -8.77 -16.45
N ARG A 350 14.35 -8.99 -15.23
CA ARG A 350 14.03 -10.34 -14.75
C ARG A 350 12.89 -10.98 -15.55
N SER A 351 11.84 -10.22 -15.83
CA SER A 351 10.70 -10.69 -16.63
C SER A 351 11.13 -11.02 -18.06
N PHE A 352 11.98 -10.17 -18.65
CA PHE A 352 12.54 -10.38 -19.97
C PHE A 352 13.46 -11.60 -20.02
N ASN A 353 14.39 -11.75 -19.07
CA ASN A 353 15.26 -12.93 -19.02
C ASN A 353 14.47 -14.23 -18.81
N ALA A 354 13.43 -14.20 -17.97
CA ALA A 354 12.57 -15.36 -17.76
C ALA A 354 11.76 -15.73 -19.02
N PHE A 355 11.43 -14.76 -19.88
CA PHE A 355 10.58 -14.97 -21.06
C PHE A 355 11.36 -15.16 -22.36
N ALA A 356 12.34 -14.30 -22.64
CA ALA A 356 13.09 -14.26 -23.88
C ALA A 356 14.18 -15.33 -23.92
N MET A 357 14.92 -15.55 -22.83
CA MET A 357 16.06 -16.46 -22.82
C MET A 357 15.67 -17.92 -23.16
N PRO A 358 14.58 -18.50 -22.62
CA PRO A 358 14.17 -19.85 -22.98
C PRO A 358 13.66 -19.94 -24.43
N ASN A 359 12.92 -18.93 -24.90
CA ASN A 359 12.40 -18.92 -26.26
C ASN A 359 13.54 -18.73 -27.30
N LEU A 360 14.51 -17.87 -27.01
CA LEU A 360 15.68 -17.65 -27.88
C LEU A 360 16.58 -18.90 -27.92
N LEU A 361 16.81 -19.54 -26.78
CA LEU A 361 17.57 -20.80 -26.70
C LEU A 361 16.85 -21.95 -27.41
N SER A 362 15.52 -22.00 -27.37
CA SER A 362 14.72 -22.99 -28.13
C SER A 362 14.80 -22.76 -29.64
N LEU A 363 14.89 -21.49 -30.07
CA LEU A 363 15.01 -21.13 -31.47
C LEU A 363 16.42 -21.41 -32.01
N THR A 364 17.45 -21.17 -31.21
CA THR A 364 18.83 -21.52 -31.58
C THR A 364 19.05 -23.02 -31.59
N THR A 365 18.44 -23.80 -30.70
CA THR A 365 18.49 -25.28 -30.78
C THR A 365 17.69 -25.82 -31.96
N TYR A 366 16.55 -25.21 -32.31
CA TYR A 366 15.79 -25.57 -33.51
C TYR A 366 16.56 -25.28 -34.80
N LEU A 367 17.20 -24.11 -34.89
CA LEU A 367 18.06 -23.74 -36.03
C LEU A 367 19.35 -24.58 -36.10
N LYS A 368 19.94 -24.93 -34.95
CA LYS A 368 21.13 -25.79 -34.89
C LYS A 368 20.81 -27.26 -35.22
N GLY A 369 19.60 -27.72 -34.88
CA GLY A 369 19.07 -29.02 -35.31
C GLY A 369 18.77 -29.09 -36.80
N TYR A 370 18.27 -28.00 -37.39
CA TYR A 370 18.06 -27.88 -38.84
C TYR A 370 19.39 -27.86 -39.60
N HIS A 371 20.42 -27.23 -39.05
CA HIS A 371 21.76 -27.23 -39.66
C HIS A 371 22.51 -28.56 -39.55
N GLN A 372 22.05 -29.48 -38.69
CA GLN A 372 22.67 -30.79 -38.50
C GLN A 372 21.93 -31.91 -39.24
N SER A 373 20.73 -31.66 -39.78
CA SER A 373 20.00 -32.62 -40.64
C SER A 373 20.46 -32.64 -42.10
N ASP A 374 21.26 -31.65 -42.55
CA ASP A 374 21.75 -31.58 -43.93
C ASP A 374 23.11 -32.29 -44.14
N ASN A 375 23.72 -32.87 -43.10
CA ASN A 375 25.06 -33.47 -43.20
C ASN A 375 25.14 -34.98 -42.83
N GLU A 376 24.03 -35.67 -42.61
CA GLU A 376 24.03 -37.13 -42.41
C GLU A 376 22.94 -37.81 -43.24
N GLU A 377 23.17 -37.92 -44.54
CA GLU A 377 22.68 -39.08 -45.31
C GLU A 377 23.41 -40.33 -44.80
N GLY A 378 22.67 -41.25 -44.18
CA GLY A 378 23.19 -42.59 -43.95
C GLY A 378 22.69 -43.29 -42.69
N THR A 379 21.77 -44.23 -42.89
CA THR A 379 21.51 -45.40 -42.02
C THR A 379 20.82 -45.15 -40.68
N GLN A 380 19.48 -45.23 -40.69
CA GLN A 380 18.71 -45.63 -39.51
C GLN A 380 18.76 -47.16 -39.33
N PRO A 381 18.88 -47.67 -38.09
CA PRO A 381 18.24 -48.91 -37.72
C PRO A 381 17.00 -48.65 -36.84
N LEU A 382 15.86 -49.09 -37.39
CA LEU A 382 14.58 -49.32 -36.73
C LEU A 382 14.68 -50.46 -35.70
N ILE A 383 15.25 -50.24 -34.52
CA ILE A 383 15.03 -51.14 -33.37
C ILE A 383 14.87 -50.34 -32.07
N ARG A 384 13.61 -50.31 -31.62
CA ARG A 384 13.18 -49.91 -30.28
C ARG A 384 13.66 -50.97 -29.28
N SER A 385 14.75 -50.72 -28.57
CA SER A 385 15.14 -51.52 -27.40
C SER A 385 14.83 -50.76 -26.11
N SER A 386 13.90 -51.30 -25.35
CA SER A 386 13.54 -50.89 -24.00
C SER A 386 14.69 -51.17 -23.02
N SER A 387 15.50 -50.15 -22.73
CA SER A 387 16.33 -50.14 -21.51
C SER A 387 17.02 -48.78 -21.35
N ARG A 388 16.41 -47.86 -20.61
CA ARG A 388 17.17 -46.80 -19.93
C ARG A 388 16.42 -46.33 -18.69
N SER A 389 17.02 -46.66 -17.55
CA SER A 389 16.86 -46.09 -16.21
C SER A 389 15.91 -44.90 -16.13
N GLU A 390 14.76 -45.10 -15.49
CA GLU A 390 13.97 -44.02 -14.90
C GLU A 390 14.83 -43.35 -13.81
N VAL A 391 15.60 -42.35 -14.19
CA VAL A 391 16.04 -41.34 -13.24
C VAL A 391 14.82 -40.47 -12.98
N LEU A 392 14.23 -40.61 -11.79
CA LEU A 392 13.23 -39.68 -11.26
C LEU A 392 13.65 -38.25 -11.61
N PRO A 393 12.77 -37.41 -12.19
CA PRO A 393 13.02 -35.97 -12.20
C PRO A 393 12.93 -35.48 -10.75
N LEU A 394 14.09 -35.38 -10.12
CA LEU A 394 14.29 -34.61 -8.91
C LEU A 394 13.97 -33.14 -9.22
N VAL A 395 13.17 -32.52 -8.36
CA VAL A 395 12.74 -31.12 -8.41
C VAL A 395 11.76 -30.85 -9.55
N GLY A 396 10.48 -31.08 -9.24
CA GLY A 396 9.38 -30.47 -9.98
C GLY A 396 9.49 -28.96 -9.92
N SER A 397 10.17 -28.36 -10.89
CA SER A 397 9.85 -27.02 -11.33
C SER A 397 8.41 -27.08 -11.84
N LEU A 398 7.46 -26.71 -10.99
CA LEU A 398 6.09 -26.42 -11.37
C LEU A 398 6.13 -25.26 -12.37
N HIS A 399 6.35 -25.62 -13.64
CA HIS A 399 6.24 -24.73 -14.78
C HIS A 399 4.73 -24.52 -15.00
N TYR A 400 4.18 -23.56 -14.27
CA TYR A 400 2.74 -23.34 -14.24
C TYR A 400 2.27 -22.64 -15.52
N ARG A 401 1.25 -23.23 -16.14
CA ARG A 401 0.80 -23.02 -17.50
C ARG A 401 -0.37 -22.02 -17.57
N ASP A 402 -0.22 -20.83 -16.99
CA ASP A 402 -1.20 -19.72 -17.17
C ASP A 402 -0.56 -18.31 -17.27
N ASP A 403 0.77 -18.18 -17.19
CA ASP A 403 1.42 -16.86 -17.06
C ASP A 403 1.55 -16.06 -18.37
N LYS A 404 1.53 -16.70 -19.54
CA LYS A 404 1.83 -16.01 -20.79
C LYS A 404 0.75 -15.01 -21.18
N LEU A 405 -0.54 -15.33 -21.01
CA LEU A 405 -1.63 -14.44 -21.41
C LEU A 405 -1.75 -13.26 -20.46
N THR A 406 -1.80 -13.55 -19.16
CA THR A 406 -1.89 -12.54 -18.10
C THR A 406 -0.70 -11.58 -18.14
N THR A 407 0.52 -12.08 -18.30
CA THR A 407 1.72 -11.24 -18.43
C THR A 407 1.72 -10.43 -19.72
N LYS A 408 1.24 -10.99 -20.84
CA LYS A 408 1.05 -10.23 -22.10
C LYS A 408 0.03 -9.11 -21.93
N VAL A 409 -1.09 -9.37 -21.25
CA VAL A 409 -2.12 -8.35 -20.98
C VAL A 409 -1.53 -7.22 -20.13
N TYR A 410 -0.78 -7.53 -19.07
CA TYR A 410 -0.11 -6.50 -18.27
C TYR A 410 0.93 -5.71 -19.06
N LEU A 411 1.75 -6.37 -19.89
CA LEU A 411 2.72 -5.68 -20.74
C LEU A 411 2.04 -4.78 -21.78
N ILE A 412 0.97 -5.25 -22.43
CA ILE A 412 0.18 -4.48 -23.38
C ILE A 412 -0.47 -3.28 -22.67
N TRP A 413 -1.01 -3.46 -21.47
CA TRP A 413 -1.57 -2.36 -20.67
C TRP A 413 -0.51 -1.32 -20.27
N ILE A 414 0.67 -1.75 -19.83
CA ILE A 414 1.78 -0.85 -19.49
C ILE A 414 2.24 -0.08 -20.73
N LEU A 415 2.43 -0.75 -21.86
CA LEU A 415 2.84 -0.13 -23.12
C LEU A 415 1.77 0.82 -23.66
N ALA A 416 0.49 0.44 -23.60
CA ALA A 416 -0.61 1.29 -24.01
C ALA A 416 -0.77 2.51 -23.10
N GLY A 417 -0.61 2.33 -21.77
CA GLY A 417 -0.63 3.44 -20.81
C GLY A 417 0.52 4.42 -21.01
N LEU A 418 1.73 3.92 -21.26
CA LEU A 418 2.88 4.75 -21.63
C LEU A 418 2.64 5.48 -22.96
N LEU A 419 2.16 4.78 -23.99
CA LEU A 419 1.86 5.38 -25.29
C LEU A 419 0.81 6.48 -25.16
N LEU A 420 -0.30 6.24 -24.44
CA LEU A 420 -1.36 7.22 -24.22
C LEU A 420 -0.85 8.45 -23.46
N CYS A 421 -0.01 8.26 -22.44
CA CYS A 421 0.55 9.35 -21.64
C CYS A 421 1.51 10.23 -22.46
N PHE A 422 2.34 9.64 -23.33
CA PHE A 422 3.29 10.38 -24.16
C PHE A 422 2.70 10.90 -25.48
N ALA A 423 1.62 10.30 -25.99
CA ALA A 423 0.98 10.72 -27.24
C ALA A 423 0.12 11.98 -27.08
N SER A 424 -0.47 12.20 -25.91
CA SER A 424 -1.20 13.43 -25.61
C SER A 424 -0.24 14.52 -25.13
N MET A 425 -0.05 15.60 -25.88
CA MET A 425 0.76 16.76 -25.44
C MET A 425 0.01 17.69 -24.47
N ALA A 426 -0.98 17.18 -23.74
CA ALA A 426 -1.89 17.96 -22.91
C ALA A 426 -1.71 17.64 -21.42
N VAL A 427 -1.32 18.66 -20.64
CA VAL A 427 -1.15 18.59 -19.17
C VAL A 427 -2.40 18.02 -18.49
N LEU A 428 -3.58 18.50 -18.90
CA LEU A 428 -4.87 18.08 -18.35
C LEU A 428 -5.18 16.60 -18.61
N PHE A 429 -4.87 16.09 -19.81
CA PHE A 429 -5.05 14.67 -20.11
C PHE A 429 -4.07 13.81 -19.31
N GLY A 430 -2.81 14.23 -19.21
CA GLY A 430 -1.81 13.55 -18.38
C GLY A 430 -2.23 13.46 -16.92
N LEU A 431 -2.82 14.53 -16.38
CA LEU A 431 -3.32 14.59 -15.00
C LEU A 431 -4.54 13.66 -14.80
N ALA A 432 -5.46 13.60 -15.76
CA ALA A 432 -6.59 12.68 -15.73
C ALA A 432 -6.14 11.21 -15.79
N VAL A 433 -5.20 10.87 -16.68
CA VAL A 433 -4.64 9.50 -16.76
C VAL A 433 -3.93 9.13 -15.47
N ALA A 434 -3.11 10.04 -14.93
CA ALA A 434 -2.45 9.84 -13.64
C ALA A 434 -3.47 9.56 -12.53
N GLY A 435 -4.59 10.29 -12.50
CA GLY A 435 -5.63 10.08 -11.50
C GLY A 435 -6.33 8.73 -11.59
N VAL A 436 -6.66 8.26 -12.79
CA VAL A 436 -7.24 6.92 -12.98
C VAL A 436 -6.26 5.83 -12.54
N VAL A 437 -4.97 5.97 -12.87
CA VAL A 437 -3.93 5.02 -12.47
C VAL A 437 -3.74 5.02 -10.96
N GLU A 438 -3.58 6.19 -10.34
CA GLU A 438 -3.41 6.36 -8.90
C GLU A 438 -4.56 5.69 -8.14
N ALA A 439 -5.80 5.98 -8.54
CA ALA A 439 -6.98 5.42 -7.94
C ALA A 439 -7.08 3.89 -8.04
N SER A 440 -6.64 3.33 -9.17
CA SER A 440 -6.63 1.89 -9.40
C SER A 440 -5.61 1.20 -8.50
N VAL A 441 -4.42 1.80 -8.37
CA VAL A 441 -3.35 1.27 -7.52
C VAL A 441 -3.76 1.30 -6.05
N TRP A 442 -4.33 2.40 -5.56
CA TRP A 442 -4.78 2.51 -4.17
C TRP A 442 -5.84 1.48 -3.81
N GLN A 443 -6.88 1.33 -4.65
CA GLN A 443 -7.93 0.34 -4.39
C GLN A 443 -7.42 -1.09 -4.46
N ALA A 444 -6.53 -1.39 -5.41
CA ALA A 444 -5.95 -2.72 -5.54
C ALA A 444 -5.02 -3.07 -4.36
N ALA A 445 -4.23 -2.10 -3.88
CA ALA A 445 -3.37 -2.27 -2.72
C ALA A 445 -4.20 -2.55 -1.46
N GLU A 446 -5.21 -1.73 -1.18
CA GLU A 446 -6.08 -1.90 -0.01
C GLU A 446 -6.79 -3.26 -0.03
N MET A 447 -7.33 -3.65 -1.18
CA MET A 447 -8.03 -4.92 -1.34
C MET A 447 -7.13 -6.15 -1.12
N MET A 448 -5.82 -6.06 -1.39
CA MET A 448 -4.89 -7.13 -1.07
C MET A 448 -4.70 -7.28 0.45
N ASP A 449 -4.60 -6.17 1.18
CA ASP A 449 -4.58 -6.17 2.64
C ASP A 449 -5.90 -6.73 3.20
N GLU A 450 -7.04 -6.33 2.63
CA GLU A 450 -8.36 -6.82 3.03
C GLU A 450 -8.56 -8.31 2.75
N PHE A 451 -8.07 -8.82 1.62
CA PHE A 451 -8.11 -10.25 1.36
C PHE A 451 -7.16 -11.04 2.26
N LYS A 452 -6.00 -10.49 2.64
CA LYS A 452 -5.14 -11.13 3.66
C LYS A 452 -5.88 -11.21 4.98
N MET A 453 -6.49 -10.11 5.41
CA MET A 453 -7.32 -10.06 6.63
C MET A 453 -8.43 -11.11 6.56
N GLY A 454 -9.17 -11.14 5.45
CA GLY A 454 -10.23 -12.09 5.17
C GLY A 454 -9.77 -13.54 5.23
N HIS A 455 -8.62 -13.85 4.64
CA HIS A 455 -8.02 -15.18 4.69
C HIS A 455 -7.71 -15.63 6.12
N LEU A 456 -7.14 -14.73 6.95
CA LEU A 456 -6.82 -15.01 8.36
C LEU A 456 -8.08 -15.16 9.23
N VAL A 457 -9.17 -14.47 8.88
CA VAL A 457 -10.46 -14.53 9.60
C VAL A 457 -11.41 -15.60 9.02
N ASN A 458 -11.01 -16.30 7.95
CA ASN A 458 -11.85 -17.20 7.16
C ASN A 458 -13.13 -16.53 6.59
N ALA A 459 -13.06 -15.25 6.25
CA ALA A 459 -14.13 -14.56 5.56
C ALA A 459 -14.12 -14.93 4.05
N PRO A 460 -15.29 -15.22 3.45
CA PRO A 460 -15.39 -15.56 2.04
C PRO A 460 -14.94 -14.40 1.15
N PRO A 461 -14.04 -14.63 0.16
CA PRO A 461 -13.44 -13.58 -0.66
C PRO A 461 -14.47 -12.83 -1.51
N MET A 462 -15.55 -13.50 -1.93
CA MET A 462 -16.61 -12.86 -2.70
C MET A 462 -17.39 -11.83 -1.88
N SER A 463 -17.60 -12.10 -0.58
CA SER A 463 -18.28 -11.13 0.30
C SER A 463 -17.42 -9.89 0.54
N LEU A 464 -16.10 -10.04 0.63
CA LEU A 464 -15.17 -8.91 0.73
C LEU A 464 -15.16 -8.11 -0.57
N PHE A 465 -15.11 -8.77 -1.72
CA PHE A 465 -15.18 -8.12 -3.04
C PHE A 465 -16.45 -7.28 -3.20
N TYR A 466 -17.62 -7.85 -2.90
CA TYR A 466 -18.88 -7.10 -2.95
C TYR A 466 -18.94 -5.99 -1.89
N GLY A 467 -18.39 -6.24 -0.69
CA GLY A 467 -18.26 -5.22 0.35
C GLY A 467 -17.46 -4.01 -0.14
N GLN A 468 -16.32 -4.23 -0.79
CA GLN A 468 -15.51 -3.15 -1.34
C GLN A 468 -16.21 -2.45 -2.51
N LEU A 469 -16.93 -3.18 -3.37
CA LEU A 469 -17.71 -2.56 -4.43
C LEU A 469 -18.81 -1.65 -3.87
N ILE A 470 -19.50 -2.08 -2.81
CA ILE A 470 -20.51 -1.27 -2.11
C ILE A 470 -19.86 -0.06 -1.45
N GLY A 471 -18.78 -0.27 -0.70
CA GLY A 471 -18.03 0.78 0.00
C GLY A 471 -17.50 1.85 -0.96
N SER A 472 -16.89 1.44 -2.07
CA SER A 472 -16.37 2.33 -3.10
C SER A 472 -17.49 3.10 -3.82
N LEU A 473 -18.58 2.45 -4.24
CA LEU A 473 -19.68 3.13 -4.92
C LEU A 473 -20.39 4.14 -4.00
N VAL A 474 -20.74 3.75 -2.78
CA VAL A 474 -21.34 4.66 -1.79
C VAL A 474 -20.37 5.78 -1.44
N GLY A 475 -19.12 5.43 -1.18
CA GLY A 475 -18.07 6.39 -0.85
C GLY A 475 -17.77 7.34 -1.99
N SER A 476 -17.96 6.91 -3.24
CA SER A 476 -17.76 7.77 -4.40
C SER A 476 -18.77 8.92 -4.42
N ALA A 477 -20.05 8.61 -4.14
CA ALA A 477 -21.10 9.61 -4.02
C ALA A 477 -20.86 10.51 -2.80
N VAL A 478 -20.50 9.93 -1.65
CA VAL A 478 -20.20 10.68 -0.43
C VAL A 478 -19.01 11.62 -0.64
N SER A 479 -17.88 11.11 -1.13
CA SER A 479 -16.66 11.88 -1.34
C SER A 479 -16.85 12.99 -2.38
N MET A 480 -17.61 12.75 -3.45
CA MET A 480 -18.01 13.79 -4.41
C MET A 480 -18.77 14.93 -3.71
N LEU A 481 -19.77 14.60 -2.88
CA LEU A 481 -20.56 15.59 -2.15
C LEU A 481 -19.70 16.36 -1.14
N VAL A 482 -18.86 15.65 -0.38
CA VAL A 482 -17.95 16.24 0.61
C VAL A 482 -16.95 17.16 -0.08
N TYR A 483 -16.38 16.76 -1.22
CA TYR A 483 -15.48 17.61 -1.99
C TYR A 483 -16.16 18.92 -2.39
N ARG A 484 -17.34 18.85 -3.02
CA ARG A 484 -18.09 20.04 -3.43
C ARG A 484 -18.51 20.92 -2.25
N LEU A 485 -18.86 20.31 -1.12
CA LEU A 485 -19.17 21.03 0.12
C LEU A 485 -17.94 21.80 0.62
N TYR A 486 -16.77 21.15 0.66
CA TYR A 486 -15.52 21.77 1.08
C TYR A 486 -15.10 22.89 0.13
N THR A 487 -15.16 22.67 -1.20
CA THR A 487 -14.78 23.71 -2.18
C THR A 487 -15.67 24.93 -2.10
N ASN A 488 -16.98 24.75 -1.83
CA ASN A 488 -17.94 25.85 -1.78
C ASN A 488 -17.86 26.65 -0.47
N ILE A 489 -17.58 26.00 0.67
CA ILE A 489 -17.58 26.65 1.99
C ILE A 489 -16.20 27.23 2.35
N LEU A 490 -15.12 26.51 2.05
CA LEU A 490 -13.78 26.84 2.57
C LEU A 490 -12.95 27.73 1.64
N GLY A 491 -13.37 27.92 0.38
CA GLY A 491 -12.70 28.79 -0.59
C GLY A 491 -11.23 28.42 -0.83
N PHE A 492 -10.97 27.46 -1.72
CA PHE A 492 -9.61 27.02 -2.04
C PHE A 492 -9.02 27.77 -3.24
N PRO A 493 -7.68 27.95 -3.30
CA PRO A 493 -6.65 27.59 -2.29
C PRO A 493 -6.63 28.54 -1.08
N SER A 494 -6.32 28.03 0.12
CA SER A 494 -6.19 28.85 1.34
C SER A 494 -4.99 28.46 2.19
N LYS A 495 -4.56 29.33 3.12
CA LYS A 495 -3.41 29.05 4.01
C LYS A 495 -3.63 27.82 4.91
N ASP A 496 -4.86 27.54 5.29
CA ASP A 496 -5.21 26.41 6.15
C ASP A 496 -5.32 25.08 5.37
N PHE A 497 -5.58 25.16 4.06
CA PHE A 497 -5.70 24.02 3.15
C PHE A 497 -4.79 24.22 1.93
N PRO A 498 -3.48 23.99 2.11
CA PRO A 498 -2.48 24.20 1.05
C PRO A 498 -2.56 23.18 -0.08
N MET A 499 -3.32 22.08 0.05
CA MET A 499 -3.49 21.04 -0.97
C MET A 499 -2.15 20.55 -1.56
N PRO A 500 -1.20 20.11 -0.71
CA PRO A 500 0.17 19.80 -1.13
C PRO A 500 0.23 18.72 -2.21
N SER A 501 -0.63 17.70 -2.15
CA SER A 501 -0.69 16.64 -3.16
C SER A 501 -1.08 17.18 -4.54
N ALA A 502 -1.99 18.16 -4.61
CA ALA A 502 -2.38 18.80 -5.85
C ALA A 502 -1.20 19.55 -6.49
N HIS A 503 -0.41 20.28 -5.68
CA HIS A 503 0.79 20.97 -6.13
C HIS A 503 1.86 20.00 -6.65
N ILE A 504 2.06 18.86 -5.99
CA ILE A 504 3.01 17.83 -6.45
C ILE A 504 2.57 17.27 -7.81
N LEU A 505 1.29 16.95 -7.96
CA LEU A 505 0.73 16.34 -9.16
C LEU A 505 0.76 17.26 -10.37
N ILE A 506 0.29 18.51 -10.24
CA ILE A 506 0.31 19.47 -11.35
C ILE A 506 1.74 19.83 -11.77
N SER A 507 2.62 20.00 -10.78
CA SER A 507 4.03 20.25 -11.02
C SER A 507 4.63 19.10 -11.81
N THR A 508 4.43 17.85 -11.38
CA THR A 508 4.91 16.65 -12.06
C THR A 508 4.38 16.55 -13.50
N ALA A 509 3.09 16.82 -13.70
CA ALA A 509 2.49 16.84 -15.03
C ALA A 509 3.17 17.88 -15.93
N ARG A 510 3.40 19.11 -15.45
CA ARG A 510 4.12 20.16 -16.20
C ARG A 510 5.53 19.73 -16.59
N LEU A 511 6.26 19.12 -15.66
CA LEU A 511 7.64 18.68 -15.89
C LEU A 511 7.73 17.62 -16.99
N VAL A 512 6.80 16.66 -17.05
CA VAL A 512 6.76 15.63 -18.10
C VAL A 512 6.66 16.26 -19.49
N TYR A 513 5.97 17.40 -19.61
CA TYR A 513 5.83 18.16 -20.86
C TYR A 513 6.88 19.27 -21.03
N GLY A 514 7.96 19.26 -20.24
CA GLY A 514 9.07 20.20 -20.35
C GLY A 514 8.74 21.62 -19.86
N ARG A 515 7.68 21.79 -19.07
CA ARG A 515 7.27 23.09 -18.48
C ARG A 515 7.58 23.13 -16.98
N GLY A 516 7.84 24.33 -16.45
CA GLY A 516 7.87 24.57 -15.00
C GLY A 516 9.12 24.10 -14.25
N MET A 517 10.24 23.85 -14.93
CA MET A 517 11.50 23.50 -14.25
C MET A 517 12.17 24.76 -13.66
N PRO A 518 12.35 24.86 -12.33
CA PRO A 518 13.08 25.97 -11.73
C PRO A 518 14.56 25.97 -12.14
N PRO A 519 15.19 27.15 -12.23
CA PRO A 519 16.63 27.24 -12.51
C PRO A 519 17.45 26.47 -11.47
N GLY A 520 18.58 25.89 -11.91
CA GLY A 520 19.45 25.07 -11.07
C GLY A 520 18.94 23.66 -10.75
N LEU A 521 17.65 23.36 -10.98
CA LEU A 521 17.05 22.09 -10.58
C LEU A 521 17.66 20.89 -11.29
N LEU A 522 17.91 20.97 -12.60
CA LEU A 522 18.38 19.83 -13.40
C LEU A 522 19.63 19.17 -12.82
N LYS A 523 20.62 19.97 -12.41
CA LYS A 523 21.90 19.45 -11.89
C LYS A 523 21.70 18.69 -10.58
N PHE A 524 20.96 19.29 -9.63
CA PHE A 524 20.68 18.66 -8.35
C PHE A 524 19.70 17.49 -8.47
N GLY A 525 18.74 17.57 -9.39
CA GLY A 525 17.80 16.50 -9.69
C GLY A 525 18.49 15.25 -10.25
N ILE A 526 19.45 15.41 -11.18
CA ILE A 526 20.24 14.28 -11.68
C ILE A 526 21.05 13.64 -10.54
N VAL A 527 21.72 14.44 -9.72
CA VAL A 527 22.47 13.93 -8.56
C VAL A 527 21.55 13.17 -7.60
N ALA A 528 20.40 13.72 -7.27
CA ALA A 528 19.41 13.06 -6.42
C ALA A 528 18.90 11.76 -7.05
N SER A 529 18.56 11.74 -8.34
CA SER A 529 18.14 10.52 -9.04
C SER A 529 19.22 9.44 -9.04
N VAL A 530 20.48 9.81 -9.22
CA VAL A 530 21.60 8.87 -9.16
C VAL A 530 21.77 8.32 -7.74
N LEU A 531 21.68 9.17 -6.72
CA LEU A 531 21.73 8.75 -5.31
C LEU A 531 20.58 7.78 -4.97
N GLY A 532 19.36 8.10 -5.38
CA GLY A 532 18.19 7.25 -5.16
C GLY A 532 18.34 5.86 -5.79
N GLY A 533 18.84 5.80 -7.03
CA GLY A 533 19.16 4.55 -7.69
C GLY A 533 20.31 3.79 -7.01
N MET A 534 21.35 4.49 -6.58
CA MET A 534 22.49 3.92 -5.86
C MET A 534 22.06 3.29 -4.53
N PHE A 535 21.25 3.99 -3.72
CA PHE A 535 20.71 3.44 -2.47
C PHE A 535 19.93 2.16 -2.71
N LYS A 536 19.13 2.11 -3.78
CA LYS A 536 18.37 0.90 -4.14
C LYS A 536 19.29 -0.26 -4.54
N ILE A 537 20.31 -0.01 -5.35
CA ILE A 537 21.29 -1.03 -5.76
C ILE A 537 22.04 -1.56 -4.53
N LEU A 538 22.52 -0.66 -3.66
CA LEU A 538 23.25 -1.04 -2.45
C LEU A 538 22.38 -1.88 -1.52
N LYS A 539 21.10 -1.50 -1.34
CA LYS A 539 20.14 -2.24 -0.50
C LYS A 539 19.83 -3.64 -1.05
N GLY A 540 19.83 -3.79 -2.38
CA GLY A 540 19.61 -5.06 -3.07
C GLY A 540 20.87 -5.94 -3.22
N SER A 541 22.05 -5.45 -2.87
CA SER A 541 23.31 -6.19 -3.02
C SER A 541 23.49 -7.23 -1.91
N LYS A 542 23.61 -8.52 -2.30
CA LYS A 542 23.87 -9.62 -1.35
C LYS A 542 25.13 -9.39 -0.50
N ARG A 543 26.14 -8.71 -1.06
CA ARG A 543 27.42 -8.43 -0.36
C ARG A 543 27.26 -7.42 0.78
N LEU A 544 26.28 -6.51 0.69
CA LEU A 544 25.99 -5.50 1.72
C LEU A 544 24.72 -5.83 2.51
N SER A 545 24.23 -7.07 2.47
CA SER A 545 22.98 -7.45 3.15
C SER A 545 22.99 -7.13 4.65
N ARG A 546 24.16 -7.18 5.32
CA ARG A 546 24.31 -6.83 6.74
C ARG A 546 24.08 -5.33 7.03
N TRP A 547 24.37 -4.47 6.05
CA TRP A 547 24.19 -3.02 6.15
C TRP A 547 22.86 -2.54 5.56
N SER A 548 22.11 -3.41 4.89
CA SER A 548 20.82 -3.12 4.25
C SER A 548 19.82 -2.34 5.13
N PRO A 549 19.69 -2.62 6.44
CA PRO A 549 18.81 -1.85 7.32
C PRO A 549 19.24 -0.38 7.48
N TRP A 550 20.54 -0.11 7.42
CA TRP A 550 21.12 1.21 7.64
C TRP A 550 21.26 2.03 6.36
N ILE A 551 21.06 1.43 5.18
CA ILE A 551 21.10 2.16 3.91
C ILE A 551 19.86 3.07 3.82
N PRO A 552 20.02 4.34 3.41
CA PRO A 552 18.91 5.27 3.26
C PRO A 552 17.77 4.70 2.43
N SER A 553 16.54 4.89 2.89
CA SER A 553 15.36 4.74 2.05
C SER A 553 15.15 6.04 1.29
N SER A 554 15.16 5.99 -0.04
CA SER A 554 14.91 7.16 -0.90
C SER A 554 13.58 7.83 -0.54
N VAL A 555 12.53 7.04 -0.29
CA VAL A 555 11.22 7.56 0.14
C VAL A 555 11.30 8.28 1.49
N ALA A 556 12.05 7.73 2.45
CA ALA A 556 12.19 8.35 3.78
C ALA A 556 12.97 9.66 3.69
N LEU A 557 14.06 9.69 2.94
CA LEU A 557 14.89 10.88 2.75
C LEU A 557 14.19 11.96 1.92
N ALA A 558 13.19 11.57 1.10
CA ALA A 558 12.36 12.47 0.31
C ALA A 558 11.12 12.99 1.06
N ALA A 559 10.82 12.51 2.27
CA ALA A 559 9.63 12.89 3.04
C ALA A 559 9.73 14.27 3.72
N VAL A 560 10.30 15.26 3.01
CA VAL A 560 10.80 16.54 3.53
C VAL A 560 9.86 17.71 3.26
#